data_AF-A0A0C2FGV4-F1
#
_entry.id   AF-A0A0C2FGV4-F1
#
_cell.length_a   1.000
_cell.length_b   1.000
_cell.length_c   1.000
_cell.angle_alpha   90.00
_cell.angle_beta   90.00
_cell.angle_gamma   90.00
#
_symmetry.space_group_name_H-M   'P 1'
#
loop_
_entity.id
_entity.type
_entity.pdbx_description
1 polymer ?
#
loop_
_entity_poly.entity_id
_entity_poly.type
_entity_poly.pdbx_seq_one_letter_code
_entity_poly.pdbx_strand_id
1 'polypeptide(L)'
;MDCAAHEQLVAFILLQLLAALKMLQSDGVESLSTNFKEFLLAYRFSPNSQTEIWEFPRLIFLPETHGAEIESGGDELVGLCRYAMRALCTLLHYRMDGKAPPIRHRSRYSRALLACATLLQEDKSSSLTKAKNVLEVALWGGETCRGDAEARVWLDVARAECVDSLLRQLVCEPGCRLGARERYRVEFLLGATPRSIVESQAAILAANPR
;
A
#
# COMPACT_ATOMS: atom_id res chain seq x y z
N MET A 1 17.63 -1.52 -11.20
CA MET A 1 16.65 -2.09 -10.26
C MET A 1 15.80 -3.08 -11.04
N ASP A 2 15.61 -4.30 -10.54
CA ASP A 2 14.69 -5.27 -11.15
C ASP A 2 13.28 -4.65 -11.24
N CYS A 3 12.57 -4.85 -12.36
CA CYS A 3 11.22 -4.32 -12.55
C CYS A 3 10.28 -4.80 -11.43
N ALA A 4 10.42 -6.05 -10.98
CA ALA A 4 9.62 -6.59 -9.89
C ALA A 4 9.95 -5.91 -8.54
N ALA A 5 11.22 -5.61 -8.27
CA ALA A 5 11.64 -4.91 -7.05
C ALA A 5 11.12 -3.46 -7.02
N HIS A 6 11.16 -2.76 -8.15
CA HIS A 6 10.59 -1.41 -8.26
C HIS A 6 9.06 -1.43 -8.05
N GLU A 7 8.32 -2.32 -8.71
CA GLU A 7 6.87 -2.41 -8.53
C GLU A 7 6.49 -2.83 -7.10
N GLN A 8 7.27 -3.70 -6.46
CA GLN A 8 7.09 -4.03 -5.05
C GLN A 8 7.28 -2.81 -4.15
N LEU A 9 8.29 -1.99 -4.42
CA LEU A 9 8.56 -0.75 -3.70
C LEU A 9 7.38 0.22 -3.87
N VAL A 10 6.91 0.42 -5.09
CA VAL A 10 5.74 1.27 -5.39
C VAL A 10 4.50 0.76 -4.67
N ALA A 11 4.23 -0.54 -4.71
CA ALA A 11 3.10 -1.14 -4.00
C ALA A 11 3.16 -0.88 -2.49
N PHE A 12 4.35 -0.97 -1.89
CA PHE A 12 4.52 -0.70 -0.47
C PHE A 12 4.38 0.78 -0.10
N ILE A 13 4.92 1.70 -0.91
CA ILE A 13 4.73 3.15 -0.71
C ILE A 13 3.24 3.51 -0.82
N LEU A 14 2.59 3.00 -1.87
CA LEU A 14 1.17 3.27 -2.10
C LEU A 14 0.29 2.66 -1.01
N LEU A 15 0.64 1.49 -0.47
CA LEU A 15 -0.07 0.91 0.67
C LEU A 15 -0.02 1.83 1.90
N GLN A 16 1.15 2.40 2.22
CA GLN A 16 1.29 3.35 3.31
C GLN A 16 0.42 4.59 3.09
N LEU A 17 0.41 5.10 1.86
CA LEU A 17 -0.43 6.24 1.49
C LEU A 17 -1.92 5.91 1.67
N LEU A 18 -2.38 4.76 1.16
CA LEU A 18 -3.79 4.35 1.30
C LEU A 18 -4.20 4.17 2.76
N ALA A 19 -3.32 3.64 3.61
CA ALA A 19 -3.56 3.55 5.04
C ALA A 19 -3.73 4.95 5.68
N ALA A 20 -2.84 5.89 5.34
CA ALA A 20 -2.93 7.26 5.83
C ALA A 20 -4.19 7.99 5.31
N LEU A 21 -4.51 7.87 4.02
CA LEU A 21 -5.72 8.48 3.44
C LEU A 21 -7.00 7.91 4.06
N LYS A 22 -7.02 6.63 4.45
CA LYS A 22 -8.15 6.05 5.17
C LYS A 22 -8.32 6.63 6.57
N MET A 23 -7.22 6.89 7.28
CA MET A 23 -7.27 7.57 8.58
C MET A 23 -7.83 9.00 8.41
N LEU A 24 -7.35 9.73 7.41
CA LEU A 24 -7.88 11.05 7.09
C LEU A 24 -9.36 11.00 6.70
N GLN A 25 -9.77 10.00 5.93
CA GLN A 25 -11.17 9.78 5.58
C GLN A 25 -12.05 9.53 6.82
N SER A 26 -11.56 8.75 7.81
CA SER A 26 -12.30 8.55 9.06
C SER A 26 -12.37 9.81 9.92
N ASP A 27 -11.40 10.72 9.78
CA ASP A 27 -11.36 12.01 10.44
C ASP A 27 -12.19 13.08 9.70
N GLY A 28 -12.86 12.72 8.60
CA GLY A 28 -13.75 13.60 7.84
C GLY A 28 -13.07 14.41 6.74
N VAL A 29 -11.81 14.11 6.41
CA VAL A 29 -11.11 14.76 5.28
C VAL A 29 -11.64 14.21 3.96
N GLU A 30 -12.11 15.10 3.08
CA GLU A 30 -12.66 14.71 1.78
C GLU A 30 -11.69 14.99 0.62
N SER A 31 -10.81 15.98 0.76
CA SER A 31 -9.91 16.41 -0.31
C SER A 31 -8.56 16.91 0.22
N LEU A 32 -7.54 16.85 -0.65
CA LEU A 32 -6.16 17.24 -0.36
C LEU A 32 -5.54 17.97 -1.56
N SER A 33 -4.42 18.65 -1.34
CA SER A 33 -3.70 19.40 -2.37
C SER A 33 -3.03 18.49 -3.39
N THR A 34 -2.99 18.88 -4.67
CA THR A 34 -2.42 18.02 -5.73
C THR A 34 -0.90 17.87 -5.73
N ASN A 35 -0.18 18.52 -4.81
CA ASN A 35 1.27 18.66 -4.77
C ASN A 35 2.00 17.78 -3.74
N PHE A 36 1.27 16.93 -3.01
CA PHE A 36 1.82 16.02 -2.00
C PHE A 36 2.54 16.67 -0.81
N LYS A 37 2.27 17.95 -0.50
CA LYS A 37 2.87 18.66 0.66
C LYS A 37 2.63 17.92 1.99
N GLU A 38 1.54 17.16 2.08
CA GLU A 38 1.14 16.46 3.30
C GLU A 38 1.95 15.20 3.61
N PHE A 39 2.77 14.71 2.67
CA PHE A 39 3.52 13.48 2.86
C PHE A 39 4.99 13.62 2.47
N LEU A 40 5.88 13.17 3.37
CA LEU A 40 7.29 12.99 3.10
C LEU A 40 7.64 11.53 2.97
N LEU A 41 8.44 11.20 1.94
CA LEU A 41 8.99 9.87 1.76
C LEU A 41 10.42 9.82 2.31
N ALA A 42 10.60 9.14 3.43
CA ALA A 42 11.89 9.00 4.10
C ALA A 42 12.55 7.65 3.78
N TYR A 43 13.77 7.71 3.25
CA TYR A 43 14.61 6.53 3.02
C TYR A 43 15.63 6.40 4.16
N ARG A 44 15.80 5.19 4.69
CA ARG A 44 16.85 4.90 5.66
C ARG A 44 18.02 4.23 4.95
N PHE A 45 19.19 4.82 5.10
CA PHE A 45 20.45 4.24 4.68
C PHE A 45 21.24 3.88 5.93
N SER A 46 21.56 2.60 6.11
CA SER A 46 22.47 2.15 7.15
C SER A 46 23.88 2.07 6.57
N PRO A 47 24.82 2.93 6.99
CA PRO A 47 26.18 2.93 6.43
C PRO A 47 27.03 1.73 6.88
N ASN A 48 26.61 0.96 7.90
CA ASN A 48 27.43 -0.06 8.55
C ASN A 48 26.97 -1.51 8.36
N SER A 49 25.92 -1.77 7.57
CA SER A 49 25.48 -3.13 7.28
C SER A 49 26.04 -3.58 5.93
N GLN A 50 27.02 -4.49 5.94
CA GLN A 50 27.53 -5.18 4.73
C GLN A 50 26.44 -6.01 4.03
N THR A 51 25.34 -6.27 4.73
CA THR A 51 24.06 -6.64 4.14
C THR A 51 23.28 -5.35 3.89
N GLU A 52 23.09 -4.99 2.63
CA GLU A 52 22.16 -3.93 2.23
C GLU A 52 20.73 -4.31 2.68
N ILE A 53 20.38 -4.08 3.95
CA ILE A 53 18.99 -4.09 4.35
C ILE A 53 18.44 -2.77 3.83
N TRP A 54 17.99 -2.80 2.58
CA TRP A 54 17.12 -1.82 1.98
C TRP A 54 15.84 -1.76 2.83
N GLU A 55 15.89 -1.05 3.97
CA GLU A 55 14.69 -0.77 4.75
C GLU A 55 13.70 -0.09 3.80
N PHE A 56 12.49 -0.65 3.71
CA PHE A 56 11.45 -0.05 2.89
C PHE A 56 11.20 1.40 3.35
N PRO A 57 11.01 2.34 2.40
CA PRO A 57 10.84 3.74 2.73
C PRO A 57 9.60 3.94 3.58
N ARG A 58 9.65 4.96 4.44
CA ARG A 58 8.55 5.33 5.32
C ARG A 58 7.83 6.55 4.78
N LEU A 59 6.52 6.47 4.69
CA LEU A 59 5.68 7.63 4.43
C LEU A 59 5.37 8.32 5.77
N ILE A 60 5.73 9.59 5.87
CA ILE A 60 5.49 10.44 7.04
C ILE A 60 4.41 11.43 6.67
N PHE A 61 3.30 11.40 7.39
CA PHE A 61 2.25 12.42 7.28
C PHE A 61 2.64 13.66 8.09
N LEU A 62 2.42 14.84 7.52
CA LEU A 62 2.70 16.14 8.12
C LEU A 62 1.38 16.88 8.41
N PRO A 63 0.77 16.70 9.59
CA PRO A 63 -0.52 17.31 9.93
C PRO A 63 -0.53 18.83 9.80
N GLU A 64 0.59 19.48 10.06
CA GLU A 64 0.71 20.94 10.06
C GLU A 64 0.59 21.55 8.67
N THR A 65 0.82 20.76 7.63
CA THR A 65 0.64 21.20 6.23
C THR A 65 -0.81 21.04 5.76
N HIS A 66 -1.63 20.34 6.53
CA HIS A 66 -3.05 20.19 6.25
C HIS A 66 -3.78 21.48 6.64
N GLY A 67 -4.37 22.17 5.66
CA GLY A 67 -5.07 23.43 5.89
C GLY A 67 -4.16 24.63 6.15
N ALA A 68 -2.83 24.47 6.12
CA ALA A 68 -1.90 25.59 6.01
C ALA A 68 -2.29 26.39 4.76
N GLU A 69 -2.51 27.68 4.96
CA GLU A 69 -3.15 28.55 3.97
C GLU A 69 -2.54 28.35 2.60
N ILE A 70 -3.43 28.23 1.61
CA ILE A 70 -3.12 28.18 0.19
C ILE A 70 -2.52 29.54 -0.16
N GLU A 71 -1.23 29.74 0.16
CA GLU A 71 -0.50 30.95 -0.17
C GLU A 71 -0.40 31.04 -1.69
N SER A 72 -1.36 31.76 -2.27
CA SER A 72 -1.26 32.48 -3.54
C SER A 72 -0.73 31.68 -4.75
N GLY A 73 -1.31 30.49 -5.00
CA GLY A 73 -0.83 29.67 -6.11
C GLY A 73 -1.69 28.49 -6.53
N GLY A 74 -3.02 28.63 -6.63
CA GLY A 74 -3.85 27.76 -7.49
C GLY A 74 -3.73 26.23 -7.29
N ASP A 75 -3.40 25.75 -6.10
CA ASP A 75 -3.33 24.31 -5.83
C ASP A 75 -4.73 23.71 -5.89
N GLU A 76 -5.04 23.02 -6.99
CA GLU A 76 -6.30 22.31 -7.19
C GLU A 76 -6.46 21.24 -6.10
N LEU A 77 -7.60 21.24 -5.41
CA LEU A 77 -7.97 20.20 -4.44
C LEU A 77 -8.55 18.99 -5.17
N VAL A 78 -8.18 17.79 -4.72
CA VAL A 78 -8.68 16.53 -5.28
C VAL A 78 -9.15 15.59 -4.20
N GLY A 79 -10.19 14.82 -4.51
CA GLY A 79 -10.67 13.75 -3.62
C GLY A 79 -9.60 12.69 -3.38
N LEU A 80 -9.71 11.98 -2.25
CA LEU A 80 -8.68 11.05 -1.76
C LEU A 80 -8.32 9.93 -2.75
N CYS A 81 -9.30 9.37 -3.48
CA CYS A 81 -9.02 8.34 -4.48
C CYS A 81 -8.20 8.89 -5.66
N ARG A 82 -8.55 10.11 -6.12
CA ARG A 82 -7.80 10.81 -7.17
C ARG A 82 -6.40 11.20 -6.68
N TYR A 83 -6.26 11.58 -5.42
CA TYR A 83 -4.96 11.83 -4.79
C TYR A 83 -4.07 10.57 -4.82
N ALA A 84 -4.59 9.42 -4.38
CA ALA A 84 -3.89 8.15 -4.43
C ALA A 84 -3.52 7.73 -5.87
N MET A 85 -4.43 7.96 -6.83
CA MET A 85 -4.15 7.70 -8.25
C MET A 85 -3.01 8.58 -8.78
N ARG A 86 -2.99 9.87 -8.41
CA ARG A 86 -1.88 10.78 -8.76
C ARG A 86 -0.55 10.28 -8.21
N ALA A 87 -0.53 9.83 -6.96
CA ALA A 87 0.67 9.26 -6.35
C ALA A 87 1.13 8.00 -7.10
N LEU A 88 0.22 7.08 -7.43
CA LEU A 88 0.52 5.88 -8.21
C LEU A 88 1.14 6.21 -9.57
N CYS A 89 0.53 7.13 -10.33
CA CYS A 89 1.08 7.56 -11.62
C CYS A 89 2.44 8.23 -11.47
N THR A 90 2.63 9.06 -10.45
CA THR A 90 3.91 9.73 -10.15
C THR A 90 5.01 8.70 -9.87
N LEU A 91 4.73 7.71 -9.00
CA LEU A 91 5.66 6.64 -8.63
C LEU A 91 6.02 5.72 -9.80
N LEU A 92 5.10 5.53 -10.75
CA LEU A 92 5.31 4.73 -11.96
C LEU A 92 5.74 5.54 -13.19
N HIS A 93 5.97 6.85 -13.03
CA HIS A 93 6.34 7.78 -14.11
C HIS A 93 5.32 7.85 -15.28
N TYR A 94 4.03 7.72 -14.98
CA TYR A 94 2.94 7.94 -15.93
C TYR A 94 2.37 9.36 -15.82
N ARG A 95 1.88 9.88 -16.95
CA ARG A 95 1.08 11.11 -16.98
C ARG A 95 -0.33 10.84 -16.45
N MET A 96 -0.90 11.84 -15.79
CA MET A 96 -2.26 11.78 -15.26
C MET A 96 -3.27 12.22 -16.30
N ASP A 97 -3.98 11.25 -16.90
CA ASP A 97 -5.00 11.49 -17.93
C ASP A 97 -6.42 11.10 -17.47
N GLY A 98 -6.65 11.04 -16.16
CA GLY A 98 -7.96 10.70 -15.56
C GLY A 98 -8.40 9.23 -15.71
N LYS A 99 -7.56 8.38 -16.31
CA LYS A 99 -7.79 6.94 -16.46
C LYS A 99 -6.73 6.14 -15.71
N ALA A 100 -7.02 4.89 -15.40
CA ALA A 100 -6.01 3.96 -14.87
C ALA A 100 -4.77 3.92 -15.81
N PRO A 101 -3.55 4.01 -15.27
CA PRO A 101 -2.34 3.99 -16.09
C PRO A 101 -2.20 2.66 -16.84
N PRO A 102 -1.64 2.65 -18.06
CA PRO A 102 -1.44 1.44 -18.85
C PRO A 102 -0.23 0.65 -18.32
N ILE A 103 -0.41 0.01 -17.16
CA ILE A 103 0.62 -0.80 -16.50
C ILE A 103 0.86 -2.07 -17.34
N ARG A 104 2.12 -2.26 -17.76
CA ARG A 104 2.55 -3.44 -18.51
C ARG A 104 2.73 -4.66 -17.60
N HIS A 105 2.44 -5.86 -18.11
CA HIS A 105 2.67 -7.07 -17.31
C HIS A 105 4.17 -7.35 -17.12
N ARG A 106 4.71 -7.10 -15.94
CA ARG A 106 6.13 -7.37 -15.62
C ARG A 106 6.31 -8.28 -14.41
N SER A 107 5.39 -8.26 -13.46
CA SER A 107 5.42 -9.12 -12.28
C SER A 107 4.01 -9.31 -11.70
N ARG A 108 3.91 -10.08 -10.60
CA ARG A 108 2.67 -10.17 -9.81
C ARG A 108 2.21 -8.80 -9.29
N TYR A 109 3.14 -7.88 -9.07
CA TYR A 109 2.84 -6.53 -8.59
C TYR A 109 2.21 -5.67 -9.69
N SER A 110 2.53 -5.89 -10.97
CA SER A 110 1.88 -5.17 -12.08
C SER A 110 0.36 -5.34 -12.07
N ARG A 111 -0.13 -6.57 -11.87
CA ARG A 111 -1.57 -6.86 -11.79
C ARG A 111 -2.22 -6.20 -10.59
N ALA A 112 -1.57 -6.26 -9.43
CA ALA A 112 -2.08 -5.65 -8.22
C ALA A 112 -2.12 -4.12 -8.30
N LEU A 113 -1.09 -3.48 -8.87
CA LEU A 113 -1.07 -2.04 -9.09
C LEU A 113 -2.15 -1.61 -10.08
N LEU A 114 -2.45 -2.43 -11.10
CA LEU A 114 -3.53 -2.17 -12.04
C LEU A 114 -4.92 -2.34 -11.40
N ALA A 115 -5.11 -3.39 -10.60
CA ALA A 115 -6.34 -3.60 -9.84
C ALA A 115 -6.56 -2.44 -8.85
N CYS A 116 -5.51 -2.01 -8.15
CA CYS A 116 -5.51 -0.84 -7.29
C CYS A 116 -5.93 0.43 -8.06
N ALA A 117 -5.32 0.71 -9.22
CA ALA A 117 -5.72 1.83 -10.07
C ALA A 117 -7.21 1.76 -10.45
N THR A 118 -7.67 0.59 -10.91
CA THR A 118 -9.07 0.39 -11.34
C THR A 118 -10.04 0.69 -10.20
N LEU A 119 -9.75 0.19 -9.00
CA LEU A 119 -10.56 0.42 -7.80
C LEU A 119 -10.57 1.90 -7.38
N LEU A 120 -9.43 2.58 -7.46
CA LEU A 120 -9.33 4.01 -7.18
C LEU A 120 -10.10 4.85 -8.20
N GLN A 121 -10.22 4.39 -9.45
CA GLN A 121 -10.99 5.08 -10.48
C GLN A 121 -12.51 5.00 -10.25
N GLU A 122 -13.01 4.01 -9.49
CA GLU A 122 -14.43 3.93 -9.15
C GLU A 122 -14.89 5.08 -8.24
N ASP A 123 -13.96 5.70 -7.51
CA ASP A 123 -14.19 6.85 -6.62
C ASP A 123 -15.35 6.65 -5.62
N LYS A 124 -15.50 5.43 -5.11
CA LYS A 124 -16.50 5.08 -4.09
C LYS A 124 -15.89 5.20 -2.69
N SER A 125 -16.74 5.36 -1.68
CA SER A 125 -16.30 5.33 -0.27
C SER A 125 -15.48 4.08 0.11
N SER A 126 -15.78 2.94 -0.52
CA SER A 126 -15.04 1.68 -0.31
C SER A 126 -13.76 1.54 -1.14
N SER A 127 -13.50 2.41 -2.12
CA SER A 127 -12.40 2.28 -3.08
C SER A 127 -11.03 2.26 -2.41
N LEU A 128 -10.76 3.17 -1.47
CA LEU A 128 -9.51 3.19 -0.70
C LEU A 128 -9.28 1.89 0.06
N THR A 129 -10.34 1.34 0.67
CA THR A 129 -10.27 0.07 1.41
C THR A 129 -9.96 -1.09 0.49
N LYS A 130 -10.68 -1.22 -0.63
CA LYS A 130 -10.45 -2.32 -1.58
C LYS A 130 -9.05 -2.23 -2.20
N ALA A 131 -8.62 -1.03 -2.58
CA ALA A 131 -7.29 -0.78 -3.13
C ALA A 131 -6.19 -1.14 -2.12
N LYS A 132 -6.35 -0.77 -0.83
CA LYS A 132 -5.45 -1.16 0.25
C LYS A 132 -5.33 -2.68 0.33
N ASN A 133 -6.46 -3.38 0.45
CA ASN A 133 -6.50 -4.84 0.61
C ASN A 133 -5.83 -5.56 -0.57
N VAL A 134 -6.02 -5.07 -1.81
CA VAL A 134 -5.33 -5.59 -3.00
C VAL A 134 -3.81 -5.50 -2.88
N LEU A 135 -3.28 -4.36 -2.42
CA LEU A 135 -1.83 -4.20 -2.24
C LEU A 135 -1.30 -5.06 -1.09
N GLU A 136 -2.04 -5.19 0.01
CA GLU A 136 -1.67 -6.06 1.13
C GLU A 136 -1.57 -7.53 0.67
N VAL A 137 -2.56 -8.03 -0.06
CA VAL A 137 -2.56 -9.38 -0.63
C VAL A 137 -1.42 -9.56 -1.63
N ALA A 138 -1.08 -8.55 -2.44
CA ALA A 138 0.05 -8.65 -3.35
C ALA A 138 1.40 -8.71 -2.63
N LEU A 139 1.53 -8.04 -1.48
CA LEU A 139 2.77 -7.97 -0.70
C LEU A 139 2.98 -9.18 0.20
N TRP A 140 1.91 -9.69 0.82
CA TRP A 140 1.98 -10.74 1.86
C TRP A 140 1.00 -11.89 1.69
N GLY A 141 0.09 -11.83 0.71
CA GLY A 141 -0.79 -12.94 0.38
C GLY A 141 -0.02 -14.14 -0.13
N GLY A 142 -0.59 -15.32 0.13
CA GLY A 142 -0.10 -16.59 -0.41
C GLY A 142 -0.66 -16.88 -1.79
N GLU A 143 -0.75 -18.17 -2.09
CA GLU A 143 -1.39 -18.67 -3.31
C GLU A 143 -2.86 -18.25 -3.39
N THR A 144 -3.41 -18.26 -4.61
CA THR A 144 -4.81 -17.94 -4.84
C THR A 144 -5.71 -18.95 -4.15
N CYS A 145 -6.55 -18.48 -3.23
CA CYS A 145 -7.53 -19.30 -2.54
C CYS A 145 -8.77 -19.48 -3.43
N ARG A 146 -9.32 -20.69 -3.47
CA ARG A 146 -10.53 -21.03 -4.22
C ARG A 146 -11.81 -20.54 -3.54
N GLY A 147 -11.73 -20.18 -2.27
CA GLY A 147 -12.84 -19.61 -1.49
C GLY A 147 -12.51 -19.35 -0.03
N ASP A 148 -13.51 -18.90 0.72
CA ASP A 148 -13.38 -18.43 2.11
C ASP A 148 -12.83 -19.48 3.08
N ALA A 149 -13.14 -20.76 2.87
CA ALA A 149 -12.64 -21.83 3.73
C ALA A 149 -11.12 -21.99 3.62
N GLU A 150 -10.59 -21.99 2.38
CA GLU A 150 -9.16 -22.08 2.12
C GLU A 150 -8.43 -20.81 2.58
N ALA A 151 -9.01 -19.63 2.32
CA ALA A 151 -8.47 -18.37 2.79
C ALA A 151 -8.42 -18.27 4.32
N ARG A 152 -9.38 -18.89 5.03
CA ARG A 152 -9.36 -18.99 6.49
C ARG A 152 -8.20 -19.84 6.98
N VAL A 153 -8.04 -21.05 6.44
CA VAL A 153 -6.93 -21.94 6.80
C VAL A 153 -5.58 -21.25 6.54
N TRP A 154 -5.43 -20.60 5.38
CA TRP A 154 -4.23 -19.84 5.07
C TRP A 154 -3.97 -18.71 6.07
N LEU A 155 -5.00 -17.95 6.45
CA LEU A 155 -4.87 -16.88 7.44
C LEU A 155 -4.43 -17.39 8.81
N ASP A 156 -5.01 -18.50 9.28
CA ASP A 156 -4.70 -19.07 10.58
C ASP A 156 -3.24 -19.54 10.64
N VAL A 157 -2.77 -20.19 9.58
CA VAL A 157 -1.36 -20.58 9.43
C VAL A 157 -0.45 -19.34 9.38
N ALA A 158 -0.75 -18.37 8.52
CA ALA A 158 0.06 -17.16 8.36
C ALA A 158 0.15 -16.33 9.65
N ARG A 159 -0.92 -16.29 10.45
CA ARG A 159 -0.95 -15.66 11.78
C ARG A 159 -0.09 -16.41 12.78
N ALA A 160 -0.21 -17.74 12.85
CA ALA A 160 0.59 -18.57 13.74
C ALA A 160 2.10 -18.42 13.45
N GLU A 161 2.49 -18.49 12.17
CA GLU A 161 3.87 -18.26 11.73
C GLU A 161 4.38 -16.86 12.07
N CYS A 162 3.52 -15.84 11.93
CA CYS A 162 3.88 -14.47 12.30
C CYS A 162 4.14 -14.35 13.81
N VAL A 163 3.30 -14.95 14.65
CA VAL A 163 3.49 -14.96 16.11
C VAL A 163 4.81 -15.65 16.48
N ASP A 164 5.09 -16.81 15.89
CA ASP A 164 6.34 -17.54 16.14
C ASP A 164 7.57 -16.72 15.70
N SER A 165 7.52 -16.08 14.54
CA SER A 165 8.58 -15.16 14.08
C SER A 165 8.81 -14.00 15.03
N LEU A 166 7.75 -13.37 15.53
CA LEU A 166 7.83 -12.24 16.48
C LEU A 166 8.40 -12.69 17.82
N LEU A 167 7.97 -13.85 18.34
CA LEU A 167 8.50 -14.41 19.58
C LEU A 167 9.99 -14.73 19.47
N ARG A 168 10.42 -15.34 18.37
CA ARG A 168 11.85 -15.61 18.13
C ARG A 168 12.66 -14.32 18.08
N GLN A 169 12.18 -13.28 17.39
CA GLN A 169 12.85 -11.98 17.38
C GLN A 169 12.97 -11.37 18.78
N LEU A 170 11.90 -11.40 19.58
CA LEU A 170 11.91 -10.87 20.95
C LEU A 170 12.88 -11.62 21.87
N VAL A 171 12.98 -12.94 21.71
CA VAL A 171 13.88 -13.79 22.53
C VAL A 171 15.33 -13.63 22.09
N CYS A 172 15.61 -13.59 20.79
CA CYS A 172 16.97 -13.52 20.25
C CYS A 172 17.56 -12.10 20.27
N GLU A 173 16.73 -11.06 20.16
CA GLU A 173 17.17 -9.66 20.09
C GLU A 173 16.34 -8.77 21.04
N PRO A 174 16.63 -8.78 22.35
CA PRO A 174 15.93 -7.96 23.32
C PRO A 174 16.01 -6.47 22.96
N GLY A 175 14.85 -5.82 22.82
CA GLY A 175 14.75 -4.41 22.44
C GLY A 175 14.68 -4.13 20.93
N CYS A 176 14.66 -5.18 20.09
CA CYS A 176 14.44 -5.04 18.66
C CYS A 176 13.09 -4.35 18.38
N ARG A 177 13.10 -3.40 17.42
CA ARG A 177 11.91 -2.67 16.99
C ARG A 177 11.50 -3.16 15.61
N LEU A 178 10.23 -3.50 15.43
CA LEU A 178 9.69 -3.84 14.12
C LEU A 178 9.91 -2.69 13.13
N GLY A 179 10.42 -3.05 11.95
CA GLY A 179 10.49 -2.16 10.80
C GLY A 179 9.11 -1.81 10.25
N ALA A 180 9.07 -0.89 9.29
CA ALA A 180 7.80 -0.45 8.71
C ALA A 180 7.09 -1.60 7.97
N ARG A 181 7.84 -2.40 7.20
CA ARG A 181 7.28 -3.52 6.45
C ARG A 181 6.67 -4.57 7.36
N GLU A 182 7.33 -4.91 8.46
CA GLU A 182 6.86 -5.89 9.43
C GLU A 182 5.60 -5.40 10.14
N ARG A 183 5.54 -4.12 10.53
CA ARG A 183 4.33 -3.53 11.14
C ARG A 183 3.12 -3.63 10.23
N TYR A 184 3.25 -3.21 8.97
CA TYR A 184 2.14 -3.31 8.03
C TYR A 184 1.75 -4.77 7.73
N ARG A 185 2.71 -5.70 7.73
CA ARG A 185 2.39 -7.14 7.62
C ARG A 185 1.55 -7.61 8.80
N VAL A 186 1.92 -7.22 10.02
CA VAL A 186 1.15 -7.57 11.24
C VAL A 186 -0.25 -6.94 11.18
N GLU A 187 -0.36 -5.66 10.82
CA GLU A 187 -1.64 -4.98 10.64
C GLU A 187 -2.53 -5.67 9.61
N PHE A 188 -1.96 -6.07 8.46
CA PHE A 188 -2.65 -6.86 7.45
C PHE A 188 -3.17 -8.17 8.05
N LEU A 189 -2.31 -8.97 8.71
CA LEU A 189 -2.72 -10.25 9.27
C LEU A 189 -3.80 -10.10 10.35
N LEU A 190 -3.76 -9.03 11.14
CA LEU A 190 -4.78 -8.75 12.17
C LEU A 190 -6.10 -8.28 11.54
N GLY A 191 -6.06 -7.45 10.50
CA GLY A 191 -7.24 -6.87 9.87
C GLY A 191 -7.88 -7.70 8.77
N ALA A 192 -7.14 -8.64 8.17
CA ALA A 192 -7.60 -9.43 7.03
C ALA A 192 -8.70 -10.43 7.44
N THR A 193 -9.71 -10.52 6.59
CA THR A 193 -10.76 -11.55 6.65
C THR A 193 -10.66 -12.48 5.45
N PRO A 194 -11.12 -13.74 5.53
CA PRO A 194 -11.09 -14.66 4.39
C PRO A 194 -11.75 -14.07 3.15
N ARG A 195 -12.92 -13.45 3.33
CA ARG A 195 -13.65 -12.75 2.27
C ARG A 195 -12.84 -11.63 1.63
N SER A 196 -12.19 -10.77 2.43
CA SER A 196 -11.37 -9.68 1.90
C SER A 196 -10.18 -10.18 1.07
N ILE A 197 -9.62 -11.35 1.40
CA ILE A 197 -8.54 -11.96 0.64
C ILE A 197 -9.06 -12.47 -0.70
N VAL A 198 -10.15 -13.24 -0.68
CA VAL A 198 -10.76 -13.80 -1.90
C VAL A 198 -11.20 -12.69 -2.86
N GLU A 199 -11.86 -11.65 -2.35
CA GLU A 199 -12.28 -10.49 -3.15
C GLU A 199 -11.07 -9.75 -3.75
N SER A 200 -9.99 -9.59 -2.97
CA SER A 200 -8.76 -8.93 -3.45
C SER A 200 -8.02 -9.77 -4.49
N GLN A 201 -7.91 -11.09 -4.29
CA GLN A 201 -7.33 -12.01 -5.27
C GLN A 201 -8.14 -12.03 -6.57
N ALA A 202 -9.47 -12.03 -6.48
CA ALA A 202 -10.34 -11.93 -7.65
C ALA A 202 -10.13 -10.61 -8.41
N ALA A 203 -10.00 -9.48 -7.70
CA ALA A 203 -9.72 -8.18 -8.33
C ALA A 203 -8.35 -8.17 -9.03
N ILE A 204 -7.31 -8.77 -8.43
CA ILE A 204 -5.97 -8.91 -9.03
C ILE A 204 -6.02 -9.78 -10.30
N LEU A 205 -6.78 -10.89 -10.27
CA LEU A 205 -6.90 -11.78 -11.42
C LEU A 205 -7.72 -11.17 -12.57
N ALA A 206 -8.74 -10.37 -12.24
CA ALA A 206 -9.54 -9.66 -13.24
C ALA A 206 -8.76 -8.52 -13.91
N ALA A 207 -7.74 -7.97 -13.25
CA ALA A 207 -6.86 -6.96 -13.82
C ALA A 207 -5.95 -7.58 -14.88
N ASN A 208 -6.21 -7.24 -16.15
CA ASN A 208 -5.41 -7.66 -17.30
C ASN A 208 -4.45 -6.53 -17.71
N PRO A 209 -3.19 -6.56 -17.25
CA PRO A 209 -2.17 -5.63 -17.72
C PRO A 209 -1.86 -5.86 -19.21
N ARG A 210 -1.54 -4.77 -19.91
CA ARG A 210 -1.26 -4.76 -21.35
C ARG A 210 0.17 -5.21 -21.67
#